data_AF-A0A7Y5E3T6-F1
#
_entry.id   AF-A0A7Y5E3T6-F1
#
_cell.length_a   1.000
_cell.length_b   1.000
_cell.length_c   1.000
_cell.angle_alpha   90.00
_cell.angle_beta   90.00
_cell.angle_gamma   90.00
#
_symmetry.space_group_name_H-M   'P 1'
#
loop_
_entity.id
_entity.type
_entity.pdbx_description
1 polymer ?
#
loop_
_entity_poly.entity_id
_entity_poly.type
_entity_poly.pdbx_seq_one_letter_code
_entity_poly.pdbx_strand_id
1 'polypeptide(L)'
;MRVDLDASVFQNEPEWCVPLLWFGFVERHRVLVPSASHSAFRLWRQDLAPNLHAAITQAEQWSITAEASSPSKLHVIVASPPVGEQMATTRAWQVLQRPYRLLLEDGVNDRAFLLRMCGVHERAYLRRRFREEWLEADHGGGISSMPRRIGDLAERGEPLQVSCLFDSDAPEPASPSHQANLLREVCVNSRIHHHQLARRAIENYLPRSAFERWISFAPNRAGKKERREAVDALFSAADRHHQKVKETVGAVGHMYADDTAMNDQDLQHEGGPAELGTFIRELIERVQ
;
A
#
# COMPACT_ATOMS: atom_id res chain seq x y z
N MET A 1 8.32 1.87 7.16
CA MET A 1 8.48 2.27 8.56
C MET A 1 9.92 2.66 8.86
N ARG A 2 10.09 3.77 9.58
CA ARG A 2 11.33 4.10 10.29
C ARG A 2 11.29 3.51 11.70
N VAL A 3 12.36 2.81 12.06
CA VAL A 3 12.54 2.14 13.35
C VAL A 3 13.82 2.67 13.98
N ASP A 4 13.70 3.41 15.08
CA ASP A 4 14.85 3.91 15.82
C ASP A 4 15.11 2.98 17.00
N LEU A 5 16.27 2.33 17.00
CA LEU A 5 16.72 1.51 18.11
C LEU A 5 17.39 2.41 19.14
N ASP A 6 16.79 2.50 20.33
CA ASP A 6 17.39 3.22 21.45
C ASP A 6 18.65 2.49 21.95
N ALA A 7 19.59 3.26 22.51
CA ALA A 7 20.83 2.72 23.03
C ALA A 7 20.63 1.64 24.11
N SER A 8 19.53 1.72 24.86
CA SER A 8 19.17 0.74 25.88
C SER A 8 18.97 -0.67 25.33
N VAL A 9 18.55 -0.82 24.05
CA VAL A 9 18.38 -2.14 23.41
C VAL A 9 19.73 -2.87 23.33
N PHE A 10 20.79 -2.17 22.95
CA PHE A 10 22.14 -2.73 22.83
C PHE A 10 22.77 -3.10 24.17
N GLN A 11 22.31 -2.47 25.25
CA GLN A 11 22.82 -2.70 26.59
C GLN A 11 22.04 -3.81 27.32
N ASN A 12 20.72 -3.77 27.23
CA ASN A 12 19.84 -4.59 28.06
C ASN A 12 19.36 -5.86 27.35
N GLU A 13 19.29 -5.82 26.01
CA GLU A 13 18.71 -6.88 25.19
C GLU A 13 19.47 -7.06 23.85
N PRO A 14 20.80 -7.30 23.90
CA PRO A 14 21.65 -7.34 22.72
C PRO A 14 21.29 -8.47 21.72
N GLU A 15 20.60 -9.52 22.17
CA GLU A 15 20.13 -10.61 21.33
C GLU A 15 19.07 -10.17 20.30
N TRP A 16 18.36 -9.07 20.56
CA TRP A 16 17.35 -8.53 19.64
C TRP A 16 17.92 -7.58 18.59
N CYS A 17 19.15 -7.09 18.75
CA CYS A 17 19.76 -6.15 17.82
C CYS A 17 19.93 -6.73 16.41
N VAL A 18 20.44 -7.96 16.28
CA VAL A 18 20.62 -8.60 14.96
C VAL A 18 19.27 -8.87 14.25
N PRO A 19 18.27 -9.49 14.90
CA PRO A 19 16.93 -9.66 14.31
C PRO A 19 16.29 -8.34 13.86
N LEU A 20 16.40 -7.27 14.66
CA LEU A 20 15.81 -5.98 14.29
C LEU A 20 16.57 -5.32 13.13
N LEU A 21 17.90 -5.36 13.13
CA LEU A 21 18.74 -4.81 12.05
C LEU A 21 18.63 -5.59 10.74
N TRP A 22 18.28 -6.88 10.80
CA TRP A 22 17.99 -7.68 9.62
C TRP A 22 16.96 -7.02 8.71
N PHE A 23 15.95 -6.35 9.27
CA PHE A 23 14.94 -5.65 8.48
C PHE A 23 15.51 -4.49 7.66
N GLY A 24 16.54 -3.81 8.16
CA GLY A 24 17.28 -2.80 7.39
C GLY A 24 18.18 -3.44 6.34
N PHE A 25 18.82 -4.56 6.66
CA PHE A 25 19.69 -5.29 5.73
C PHE A 25 18.93 -5.79 4.50
N VAL A 26 17.73 -6.33 4.68
CA VAL A 26 16.87 -6.76 3.55
C VAL A 26 16.11 -5.60 2.92
N GLU A 27 16.40 -4.36 3.30
CA GLU A 27 15.74 -3.16 2.78
C GLU A 27 14.23 -3.15 3.01
N ARG A 28 13.74 -3.77 4.09
CA ARG A 28 12.31 -3.84 4.43
C ARG A 28 11.87 -2.62 5.23
N HIS A 29 12.57 -2.33 6.32
CA HIS A 29 12.29 -1.21 7.22
C HIS A 29 13.55 -0.38 7.42
N ARG A 30 13.42 0.94 7.52
CA ARG A 30 14.56 1.84 7.76
C ARG A 30 14.93 1.77 9.24
N VAL A 31 15.96 1.00 9.57
CA VAL A 31 16.37 0.77 10.96
C VAL A 31 17.56 1.67 11.28
N LEU A 32 17.31 2.70 12.08
CA LEU A 32 18.33 3.62 12.56
C LEU A 32 18.82 3.18 13.94
N VAL A 33 20.12 3.34 14.15
CA VAL A 33 20.82 3.01 15.39
C VAL A 33 21.37 4.28 16.03
N PRO A 34 21.74 4.26 17.32
CA PRO A 34 22.46 5.37 17.93
C PRO A 34 23.75 5.66 17.17
N SER A 35 24.26 6.89 17.28
CA SER A 35 25.48 7.29 16.59
C SER A 35 26.63 6.29 16.85
N ALA A 36 27.56 6.15 15.89
CA ALA A 36 28.75 5.31 16.04
C ALA A 36 29.62 5.69 17.26
N SER A 37 29.48 6.91 17.78
CA SER A 37 30.13 7.38 19.00
C SER A 37 29.47 6.87 20.29
N HIS A 38 28.23 6.39 20.25
CA HIS A 38 27.52 5.88 21.43
C HIS A 38 28.19 4.61 21.98
N SER A 39 28.48 4.59 23.28
CA SER A 39 29.27 3.51 23.90
C SER A 39 28.60 2.14 23.81
N ALA A 40 27.30 2.05 24.13
CA ALA A 40 26.54 0.80 24.08
C ALA A 40 26.57 0.14 22.69
N PHE A 41 26.22 0.90 21.64
CA PHE A 41 26.27 0.40 20.26
C PHE A 41 27.67 -0.01 19.83
N ARG A 42 28.69 0.79 20.16
CA ARG A 42 30.09 0.52 19.81
C ARG A 42 30.60 -0.77 20.42
N LEU A 43 30.36 -0.99 21.72
CA LEU A 43 30.79 -2.19 22.44
C LEU A 43 30.11 -3.42 21.85
N TRP A 44 28.79 -3.38 21.70
CA TRP A 44 28.03 -4.46 21.08
C TRP A 44 28.55 -4.80 19.67
N ARG A 45 28.84 -3.78 18.85
CA ARG A 45 29.32 -3.97 17.47
C ARG A 45 30.73 -4.55 17.39
N GLN A 46 31.59 -4.30 18.36
CA GLN A 46 32.96 -4.82 18.41
C GLN A 46 33.00 -6.33 18.65
N ASP A 47 32.00 -6.87 19.35
CA ASP A 47 31.91 -8.29 19.66
C ASP A 47 31.32 -9.14 18.51
N LEU A 48 30.93 -8.50 17.40
CA LEU A 48 30.35 -9.18 16.25
C LEU A 48 31.38 -9.77 15.31
N ALA A 49 31.01 -10.90 14.69
CA ALA A 49 31.80 -11.48 13.61
C ALA A 49 31.93 -10.50 12.41
N PRO A 50 33.06 -10.52 11.66
CA PRO A 50 33.31 -9.56 10.59
C PRO A 50 32.22 -9.49 9.51
N ASN A 51 31.58 -10.63 9.19
CA ASN A 51 30.48 -10.69 8.23
C ASN A 51 29.21 -9.98 8.74
N LEU A 52 28.88 -10.11 10.04
CA LEU A 52 27.76 -9.40 10.64
C LEU A 52 28.05 -7.89 10.71
N HIS A 53 29.29 -7.51 11.00
CA HIS A 53 29.71 -6.11 10.98
C HIS A 53 29.46 -5.47 9.61
N ALA A 54 29.83 -6.15 8.52
CA ALA A 54 29.58 -5.67 7.16
C ALA A 54 28.08 -5.54 6.87
N ALA A 55 27.27 -6.54 7.23
CA ALA A 55 25.82 -6.53 7.01
C ALA A 55 25.12 -5.38 7.78
N ILE A 56 25.50 -5.14 9.03
CA ILE A 56 24.94 -4.04 9.84
C ILE A 56 25.34 -2.69 9.27
N THR A 57 26.59 -2.54 8.84
CA THR A 57 27.07 -1.31 8.18
C THR A 57 26.24 -1.00 6.93
N GLN A 58 25.95 -2.03 6.13
CA GLN A 58 25.11 -1.90 4.95
C GLN A 58 23.68 -1.50 5.30
N ALA A 59 23.07 -2.15 6.30
CA ALA A 59 21.73 -1.84 6.78
C ALA A 59 21.61 -0.39 7.28
N GLU A 60 22.60 0.07 8.05
CA GLU A 60 22.70 1.43 8.58
C GLU A 60 22.80 2.44 7.43
N GLN A 61 23.73 2.23 6.49
CA GLN A 61 23.93 3.15 5.37
C GLN A 61 22.71 3.25 4.47
N TRP A 62 22.08 2.11 4.14
CA TRP A 62 20.84 2.09 3.36
C TRP A 62 19.73 2.84 4.10
N SER A 63 19.55 2.59 5.40
CA SER A 63 18.48 3.21 6.20
C SER A 63 18.65 4.73 6.27
N ILE A 64 19.87 5.23 6.47
CA ILE A 64 20.20 6.66 6.49
C ILE A 64 19.92 7.29 5.11
N THR A 65 20.40 6.67 4.03
CA THR A 65 20.21 7.20 2.67
C THR A 65 18.74 7.21 2.26
N ALA A 66 18.01 6.14 2.56
CA ALA A 66 16.58 6.04 2.28
C ALA A 66 15.78 7.09 3.05
N GLU A 67 16.05 7.25 4.35
CA GLU A 67 15.35 8.23 5.19
C GLU A 67 15.66 9.67 4.78
N ALA A 68 16.90 9.98 4.40
CA ALA A 68 17.28 11.30 3.90
C ALA A 68 16.63 11.63 2.55
N SER A 69 16.40 10.62 1.71
CA SER A 69 15.81 10.80 0.37
C SER A 69 14.29 10.95 0.42
N SER A 70 13.62 10.21 1.30
CA SER A 70 12.16 10.21 1.44
C SER A 70 11.79 9.87 2.89
N PRO A 71 11.68 10.86 3.80
CA PRO A 71 11.44 10.61 5.22
C PRO A 71 10.17 9.80 5.50
N SER A 72 10.23 8.87 6.46
CA SER A 72 9.07 8.02 6.79
C SER A 72 8.07 8.79 7.63
N LYS A 73 6.79 8.76 7.24
CA LYS A 73 5.69 9.26 8.09
C LYS A 73 5.38 8.35 9.27
N LEU A 74 5.79 7.08 9.20
CA LEU A 74 5.57 6.08 10.24
C LEU A 74 6.87 5.86 11.01
N HIS A 75 6.85 6.19 12.30
CA HIS A 75 8.02 6.15 13.17
C HIS A 75 7.74 5.31 14.41
N VAL A 76 8.66 4.40 14.73
CA VAL A 76 8.62 3.58 15.93
C VAL A 76 9.97 3.72 16.63
N ILE A 77 9.94 3.99 17.94
CA ILE A 77 11.13 3.96 18.78
C ILE A 77 11.09 2.67 19.59
N VAL A 78 12.16 1.87 19.51
CA VAL A 78 12.30 0.61 20.22
C VAL A 78 13.28 0.78 21.36
N ALA A 79 12.88 0.44 22.59
CA ALA A 79 13.69 0.60 23.79
C ALA A 79 13.49 -0.57 24.77
N SER A 80 14.44 -0.74 25.69
CA SER A 80 14.32 -1.73 26.77
C SER A 80 14.86 -1.17 28.10
N PRO A 81 14.02 -0.97 29.14
CA PRO A 81 12.56 -1.04 29.11
C PRO A 81 11.97 0.13 28.30
N PRO A 82 10.79 -0.04 27.67
CA PRO A 82 10.12 1.05 26.97
C PRO A 82 9.54 2.08 27.94
N VAL A 83 9.58 3.36 27.55
CA VAL A 83 8.98 4.49 28.27
C VAL A 83 8.00 5.23 27.34
N GLY A 84 6.80 5.54 27.85
CA GLY A 84 5.79 6.29 27.10
C GLY A 84 5.29 5.56 25.86
N GLU A 85 5.46 6.16 24.68
CA GLU A 85 5.05 5.61 23.38
C GLU A 85 6.10 4.66 22.74
N GLN A 86 7.21 4.40 23.44
CA GLN A 86 8.23 3.46 22.97
C GLN A 86 7.70 2.02 22.94
N MET A 87 8.23 1.24 22.01
CA MET A 87 7.86 -0.16 21.82
C MET A 87 8.92 -1.08 22.45
N ALA A 88 8.49 -2.10 23.18
CA ALA A 88 9.38 -3.18 23.60
C ALA A 88 9.93 -3.94 22.39
N THR A 89 11.16 -4.43 22.49
CA THR A 89 11.86 -5.26 21.47
C THR A 89 11.01 -6.42 20.95
N THR A 90 10.39 -7.20 21.84
CA THR A 90 9.54 -8.35 21.50
C THR A 90 8.32 -7.94 20.70
N ARG A 91 7.68 -6.83 21.08
CA ARG A 91 6.55 -6.26 20.35
C ARG A 91 6.99 -5.71 18.99
N ALA A 92 8.14 -5.02 18.93
CA ALA A 92 8.70 -4.52 17.69
C ALA A 92 8.99 -5.66 16.71
N TRP A 93 9.62 -6.74 17.16
CA TRP A 93 9.83 -7.94 16.35
C TRP A 93 8.50 -8.51 15.81
N GLN A 94 7.50 -8.67 16.68
CA GLN A 94 6.18 -9.19 16.30
C GLN A 94 5.47 -8.33 15.24
N VAL A 95 5.57 -7.01 15.35
CA VAL A 95 5.00 -6.08 14.38
C VAL A 95 5.83 -6.17 13.10
N LEU A 96 7.13 -5.87 13.15
CA LEU A 96 7.98 -5.69 11.96
C LEU A 96 8.06 -6.92 11.05
N GLN A 97 7.91 -8.14 11.59
CA GLN A 97 7.91 -9.36 10.79
C GLN A 97 6.64 -9.56 9.95
N ARG A 98 5.50 -9.01 10.37
CA ARG A 98 4.20 -9.22 9.69
C ARG A 98 4.09 -8.40 8.41
N PRO A 99 3.50 -8.95 7.34
CA PRO A 99 3.24 -8.19 6.12
C PRO A 99 2.43 -6.94 6.42
N TYR A 100 2.70 -5.89 5.66
CA TYR A 100 1.79 -4.75 5.59
C TYR A 100 0.55 -5.18 4.81
N ARG A 101 -0.65 -4.88 5.30
CA ARG A 101 -1.93 -5.24 4.68
C ARG A 101 -2.49 -4.06 3.91
N LEU A 102 -2.88 -4.32 2.67
CA LEU A 102 -3.73 -3.45 1.90
C LEU A 102 -5.12 -4.08 1.84
N LEU A 103 -6.04 -3.59 2.67
CA LEU A 103 -7.43 -4.01 2.69
C LEU A 103 -8.18 -3.40 1.51
N LEU A 104 -8.73 -4.25 0.65
CA LEU A 104 -9.43 -3.92 -0.60
C LEU A 104 -10.83 -4.53 -0.59
N GLU A 105 -11.74 -4.11 -1.46
CA GLU A 105 -13.05 -4.77 -1.57
C GLU A 105 -12.89 -6.16 -2.19
N ASP A 106 -12.16 -6.22 -3.30
CA ASP A 106 -11.69 -7.42 -3.97
C ASP A 106 -10.16 -7.45 -4.03
N GLY A 107 -9.54 -8.19 -3.11
CA GLY A 107 -8.08 -8.32 -3.01
C GLY A 107 -7.36 -8.77 -4.29
N VAL A 108 -8.04 -9.41 -5.25
CA VAL A 108 -7.43 -9.83 -6.53
C VAL A 108 -7.56 -8.73 -7.56
N ASN A 109 -8.80 -8.29 -7.83
CA ASN A 109 -9.10 -7.33 -8.88
C ASN A 109 -8.59 -5.94 -8.54
N ASP A 110 -8.85 -5.45 -7.33
CA ASP A 110 -8.46 -4.11 -6.89
C ASP A 110 -6.93 -3.99 -6.80
N ARG A 111 -6.23 -5.07 -6.42
CA ARG A 111 -4.77 -5.12 -6.44
C ARG A 111 -4.22 -4.99 -7.85
N ALA A 112 -4.81 -5.72 -8.80
CA ALA A 112 -4.39 -5.66 -10.20
C ALA A 112 -4.62 -4.26 -10.77
N PHE A 113 -5.78 -3.66 -10.48
CA PHE A 113 -6.06 -2.26 -10.78
C PHE A 113 -5.03 -1.30 -10.18
N LEU A 114 -4.75 -1.40 -8.88
CA LEU A 114 -3.80 -0.49 -8.20
C LEU A 114 -2.39 -0.60 -8.80
N LEU A 115 -1.89 -1.83 -9.01
CA LEU A 115 -0.60 -2.04 -9.65
C LEU A 115 -0.58 -1.48 -11.07
N ARG A 116 -1.72 -1.49 -11.76
CA ARG A 116 -1.84 -0.92 -13.10
C ARG A 116 -1.80 0.60 -13.08
N MET A 117 -2.36 1.24 -12.06
CA MET A 117 -2.34 2.70 -11.91
C MET A 117 -0.99 3.27 -11.46
N CYS A 118 -0.06 2.42 -11.01
CA CYS A 118 1.28 2.81 -10.60
C CYS A 118 2.19 3.16 -11.79
N GLY A 119 3.10 4.11 -11.59
CA GLY A 119 4.23 4.31 -12.50
C GLY A 119 5.18 3.10 -12.52
N VAL A 120 6.08 3.02 -13.52
CA VAL A 120 6.97 1.86 -13.72
C VAL A 120 7.75 1.48 -12.46
N HIS A 121 8.35 2.47 -11.79
CA HIS A 121 9.16 2.25 -10.59
C HIS A 121 8.32 1.84 -9.37
N GLU A 122 7.19 2.51 -9.14
CA GLU A 122 6.25 2.20 -8.06
C GLU A 122 5.66 0.80 -8.22
N ARG A 123 5.28 0.45 -9.45
CA ARG A 123 4.78 -0.88 -9.82
C ARG A 123 5.82 -1.97 -9.58
N ALA A 124 7.06 -1.75 -10.02
CA ALA A 124 8.15 -2.69 -9.78
C ALA A 124 8.42 -2.89 -8.29
N TYR A 125 8.41 -1.79 -7.52
CA TYR A 125 8.56 -1.81 -6.07
C TYR A 125 7.44 -2.63 -5.41
N LEU A 126 6.17 -2.30 -5.66
CA LEU A 126 5.04 -2.99 -5.03
C LEU A 126 4.96 -4.47 -5.45
N ARG A 127 5.23 -4.81 -6.71
CA ARG A 127 5.30 -6.22 -7.17
C ARG A 127 6.37 -7.02 -6.43
N ARG A 128 7.53 -6.40 -6.15
CA ARG A 128 8.57 -7.04 -5.34
C ARG A 128 8.05 -7.29 -3.92
N ARG A 129 7.39 -6.32 -3.28
CA ARG A 129 6.84 -6.47 -1.92
C ARG A 129 5.73 -7.51 -1.80
N PHE A 130 4.85 -7.61 -2.79
CA PHE A 130 3.86 -8.69 -2.85
C PHE A 130 4.52 -10.07 -2.97
N ARG A 131 5.58 -10.19 -3.79
CA ARG A 131 6.30 -11.45 -4.00
C ARG A 131 7.11 -11.89 -2.78
N GLU A 132 7.68 -10.93 -2.06
CA GLU A 132 8.43 -11.15 -0.82
C GLU A 132 7.52 -11.38 0.40
N GLU A 133 6.19 -11.34 0.22
CA GLU A 133 5.20 -11.42 1.31
C GLU A 133 5.41 -10.33 2.38
N TRP A 134 5.90 -9.15 1.96
CA TRP A 134 6.01 -7.98 2.84
C TRP A 134 4.82 -7.03 2.71
N LEU A 135 4.08 -7.17 1.62
CA LEU A 135 2.80 -6.52 1.37
C LEU A 135 1.79 -7.60 0.97
N GLU A 136 0.61 -7.60 1.57
CA GLU A 136 -0.49 -8.50 1.21
C GLU A 136 -1.74 -7.71 0.85
N ALA A 137 -2.49 -8.21 -0.13
CA ALA A 137 -3.79 -7.63 -0.52
C ALA A 137 -4.87 -8.47 0.15
N ASP A 138 -5.59 -7.86 1.06
CA ASP A 138 -6.58 -8.52 1.88
C ASP A 138 -8.00 -8.26 1.33
N HIS A 139 -8.81 -9.32 1.21
CA HIS A 139 -10.14 -9.26 0.63
C HIS A 139 -11.19 -8.85 1.67
N GLY A 140 -11.75 -7.66 1.55
CA GLY A 140 -12.66 -7.05 2.51
C GLY A 140 -14.09 -7.57 2.46
N GLY A 141 -14.53 -8.15 1.33
CA GLY A 141 -15.90 -8.65 1.14
C GLY A 141 -16.91 -7.57 0.71
N GLY A 142 -16.41 -6.42 0.25
CA GLY A 142 -17.20 -5.23 -0.10
C GLY A 142 -17.38 -4.23 1.04
N ILE A 143 -17.90 -3.06 0.68
CA ILE A 143 -17.98 -1.89 1.57
C ILE A 143 -18.73 -2.11 2.90
N SER A 144 -19.69 -3.03 2.94
CA SER A 144 -20.52 -3.29 4.14
C SER A 144 -19.85 -4.21 5.17
N SER A 145 -18.89 -5.05 4.77
CA SER A 145 -18.17 -5.97 5.66
C SER A 145 -16.84 -5.42 6.16
N MET A 146 -16.23 -4.49 5.41
CA MET A 146 -14.95 -3.87 5.77
C MET A 146 -14.94 -3.17 7.15
N PRO A 147 -16.01 -2.47 7.62
CA PRO A 147 -16.00 -1.83 8.93
C PRO A 147 -15.73 -2.80 10.08
N ARG A 148 -16.36 -4.00 10.05
CA ARG A 148 -16.11 -5.05 11.04
C ARG A 148 -14.67 -5.51 11.00
N ARG A 149 -14.13 -5.73 9.80
CA ARG A 149 -12.75 -6.19 9.60
C ARG A 149 -11.72 -5.19 10.12
N ILE A 150 -11.96 -3.89 9.93
CA ILE A 150 -11.16 -2.81 10.52
C ILE A 150 -11.24 -2.82 12.04
N GLY A 151 -12.44 -2.99 12.61
CA GLY A 151 -12.61 -3.15 14.06
C GLY A 151 -11.75 -4.29 14.62
N ASP A 152 -11.83 -5.47 14.01
CA ASP A 152 -11.03 -6.64 14.41
C ASP A 152 -9.50 -6.38 14.31
N LEU A 153 -9.05 -5.62 13.29
CA LEU A 153 -7.64 -5.25 13.13
C LEU A 153 -7.19 -4.22 14.19
N ALA A 154 -8.06 -3.26 14.52
CA ALA A 154 -7.79 -2.25 15.53
C ALA A 154 -7.68 -2.89 16.92
N GLU A 155 -8.59 -3.80 17.27
CA GLU A 155 -8.58 -4.54 18.55
C GLU A 155 -7.32 -5.40 18.72
N ARG A 156 -6.77 -5.93 17.63
CA ARG A 156 -5.48 -6.66 17.63
C ARG A 156 -4.25 -5.75 17.73
N GLY A 157 -4.45 -4.43 17.75
CA GLY A 157 -3.36 -3.45 17.80
C GLY A 157 -2.53 -3.43 16.51
N GLU A 158 -3.18 -3.61 15.35
CA GLU A 158 -2.52 -3.65 14.03
C GLU A 158 -2.65 -2.37 13.18
N PRO A 159 -3.04 -1.17 13.66
CA PRO A 159 -3.29 -0.03 12.76
C PRO A 159 -2.04 0.47 12.03
N LEU A 160 -0.85 0.18 12.58
CA LEU A 160 0.44 0.52 11.96
C LEU A 160 0.74 -0.31 10.70
N GLN A 161 0.02 -1.40 10.47
CA GLN A 161 0.31 -2.39 9.43
C GLN A 161 -0.79 -2.50 8.39
N VAL A 162 -1.75 -1.58 8.37
CA VAL A 162 -2.92 -1.67 7.50
C VAL A 162 -3.15 -0.35 6.80
N SER A 163 -3.38 -0.44 5.48
CA SER A 163 -4.03 0.60 4.69
C SER A 163 -5.32 0.06 4.10
N CYS A 164 -6.30 0.92 3.87
CA CYS A 164 -7.59 0.57 3.28
C CYS A 164 -7.83 1.39 2.01
N LEU A 165 -8.23 0.76 0.92
CA LEU A 165 -8.71 1.44 -0.30
C LEU A 165 -10.10 0.91 -0.62
N PHE A 166 -11.05 1.80 -0.89
CA PHE A 166 -12.45 1.43 -1.16
C PHE A 166 -13.14 2.44 -2.07
N ASP A 167 -14.20 1.98 -2.72
CA ASP A 167 -15.01 2.78 -3.63
C ASP A 167 -15.81 3.84 -2.86
N SER A 168 -16.06 5.01 -3.46
CA SER A 168 -16.98 5.99 -2.84
C SER A 168 -18.44 5.62 -3.04
N ASP A 169 -18.75 4.82 -4.06
CA ASP A 169 -20.11 4.56 -4.54
C ASP A 169 -20.91 5.85 -4.85
N ALA A 170 -20.20 6.96 -5.10
CA ALA A 170 -20.79 8.27 -5.26
C ALA A 170 -21.66 8.33 -6.53
N PRO A 171 -22.97 8.66 -6.45
CA PRO A 171 -23.82 8.87 -7.63
C PRO A 171 -23.48 10.17 -8.37
N GLU A 172 -22.80 11.12 -7.71
CA GLU A 172 -22.37 12.40 -8.26
C GLU A 172 -21.07 12.88 -7.59
N PRO A 173 -20.34 13.83 -8.19
CA PRO A 173 -19.09 14.34 -7.63
C PRO A 173 -19.24 14.84 -6.19
N ALA A 174 -18.25 14.53 -5.34
CA ALA A 174 -18.19 14.94 -3.93
C ALA A 174 -19.38 14.50 -3.05
N SER A 175 -20.14 13.48 -3.49
CA SER A 175 -21.27 12.92 -2.74
C SER A 175 -21.08 11.41 -2.51
N PRO A 176 -20.10 10.96 -1.69
CA PRO A 176 -19.90 9.55 -1.39
C PRO A 176 -21.14 8.91 -0.75
N SER A 177 -21.32 7.61 -0.98
CA SER A 177 -22.42 6.86 -0.38
C SER A 177 -22.34 6.88 1.16
N HIS A 178 -23.48 6.65 1.81
CA HIS A 178 -23.53 6.56 3.27
C HIS A 178 -22.61 5.45 3.81
N GLN A 179 -22.56 4.30 3.14
CA GLN A 179 -21.68 3.17 3.51
C GLN A 179 -20.21 3.56 3.40
N ALA A 180 -19.82 4.26 2.33
CA ALA A 180 -18.44 4.71 2.14
C ALA A 180 -18.03 5.74 3.20
N ASN A 181 -18.93 6.65 3.58
CA ASN A 181 -18.69 7.59 4.67
C ASN A 181 -18.55 6.89 6.03
N LEU A 182 -19.39 5.90 6.32
CA LEU A 182 -19.28 5.10 7.55
C LEU A 182 -17.93 4.36 7.61
N LEU A 183 -17.51 3.73 6.50
CA LEU A 183 -16.21 3.05 6.42
C LEU A 183 -15.05 4.02 6.65
N ARG A 184 -15.11 5.21 6.05
CA ARG A 184 -14.14 6.29 6.29
C ARG A 184 -14.05 6.67 7.77
N GLU A 185 -15.19 6.89 8.44
CA GLU A 185 -15.23 7.22 9.87
C GLU A 185 -14.62 6.11 10.73
N VAL A 186 -14.91 4.85 10.41
CA VAL A 186 -14.34 3.69 11.11
C VAL A 186 -12.82 3.62 10.94
N CYS A 187 -12.29 3.88 9.74
CA CYS A 187 -10.84 3.98 9.51
C CYS A 187 -10.21 5.11 10.34
N VAL A 188 -10.82 6.30 10.35
CA VAL A 188 -10.33 7.46 11.13
C VAL A 188 -10.28 7.12 12.62
N ASN A 189 -11.38 6.60 13.17
CA ASN A 189 -11.48 6.25 14.60
C ASN A 189 -10.49 5.15 14.99
N SER A 190 -10.21 4.23 14.07
CA SER A 190 -9.25 3.13 14.26
C SER A 190 -7.80 3.52 13.96
N ARG A 191 -7.55 4.77 13.55
CA ARG A 191 -6.23 5.27 13.10
C ARG A 191 -5.62 4.44 11.97
N ILE A 192 -6.47 3.85 11.12
CA ILE A 192 -6.05 3.12 9.94
C ILE A 192 -5.91 4.09 8.77
N HIS A 193 -4.77 4.02 8.08
CA HIS A 193 -4.56 4.77 6.86
C HIS A 193 -5.56 4.32 5.80
N HIS A 194 -6.20 5.25 5.11
CA HIS A 194 -7.25 4.90 4.17
C HIS A 194 -7.34 5.89 3.01
N HIS A 195 -7.93 5.42 1.91
CA HIS A 195 -8.28 6.23 0.78
C HIS A 195 -9.66 5.82 0.25
N GLN A 196 -10.54 6.81 0.17
CA GLN A 196 -11.82 6.70 -0.51
C GLN A 196 -11.65 7.30 -1.89
N LEU A 197 -11.99 6.55 -2.94
CA LEU A 197 -11.90 7.02 -4.32
C LEU A 197 -12.81 8.23 -4.56
N ALA A 198 -12.37 9.27 -5.28
CA ALA A 198 -13.27 10.38 -5.62
C ALA A 198 -14.29 10.03 -6.72
N ARG A 199 -13.95 9.13 -7.64
CA ARG A 199 -14.90 8.57 -8.61
C ARG A 199 -15.70 7.45 -7.94
N ARG A 200 -16.81 7.05 -8.56
CA ARG A 200 -17.71 6.05 -7.98
C ARG A 200 -16.99 4.77 -7.57
N ALA A 201 -16.26 4.16 -8.52
CA ALA A 201 -15.58 2.89 -8.33
C ALA A 201 -14.27 2.82 -9.14
N ILE A 202 -13.42 1.82 -8.87
CA ILE A 202 -12.18 1.60 -9.62
C ILE A 202 -12.38 1.54 -11.15
N GLU A 203 -13.51 1.02 -11.63
CA GLU A 203 -13.79 0.94 -13.07
C GLU A 203 -13.94 2.31 -13.73
N ASN A 204 -14.37 3.32 -12.97
CA ASN A 204 -14.53 4.70 -13.46
C ASN A 204 -13.18 5.40 -13.68
N TYR A 205 -12.07 4.77 -13.31
CA TYR A 205 -10.70 5.23 -13.56
C TYR A 205 -10.09 4.67 -14.85
N LEU A 206 -10.75 3.72 -15.51
CA LEU A 206 -10.22 3.13 -16.73
C LEU A 206 -10.26 4.13 -17.89
N PRO A 207 -9.15 4.30 -18.63
CA PRO A 207 -9.11 5.17 -19.80
C PRO A 207 -9.84 4.54 -20.98
N ARG A 208 -10.25 5.37 -21.95
CA ARG A 208 -10.94 4.90 -23.17
C ARG A 208 -10.17 3.83 -23.91
N SER A 209 -8.84 3.94 -23.98
CA SER A 209 -7.99 2.96 -24.66
C SER A 209 -8.05 1.56 -24.04
N ALA A 210 -8.31 1.45 -22.73
CA ALA A 210 -8.56 0.15 -22.08
C ALA A 210 -9.85 -0.48 -22.62
N PHE A 211 -10.91 0.32 -22.76
CA PHE A 211 -12.16 -0.13 -23.37
C PHE A 211 -12.01 -0.44 -24.86
N GLU A 212 -11.23 0.32 -25.62
CA GLU A 212 -10.97 0.06 -27.04
C GLU A 212 -10.25 -1.27 -27.28
N ARG A 213 -9.30 -1.64 -26.41
CA ARG A 213 -8.69 -2.97 -26.45
C ARG A 213 -9.69 -4.06 -26.08
N TRP A 214 -10.51 -3.85 -25.06
CA TRP A 214 -11.59 -4.80 -24.76
C TRP A 214 -12.58 -4.98 -25.92
N ILE A 215 -12.90 -3.91 -26.66
CA ILE A 215 -13.69 -3.97 -27.90
C ILE A 215 -12.97 -4.82 -28.95
N SER A 216 -11.64 -4.75 -29.06
CA SER A 216 -10.86 -5.52 -30.04
C SER A 216 -10.91 -7.02 -29.77
N PHE A 217 -11.06 -7.43 -28.51
CA PHE A 217 -11.23 -8.84 -28.09
C PHE A 217 -12.68 -9.36 -28.24
N ALA A 218 -13.58 -8.64 -28.90
CA ALA A 218 -14.92 -9.17 -29.18
C ALA A 218 -14.83 -10.36 -30.17
N PRO A 219 -15.59 -11.45 -29.96
CA PRO A 219 -15.45 -12.67 -30.76
C PRO A 219 -15.90 -12.51 -32.22
N ASN A 220 -16.74 -11.51 -32.50
CA ASN A 220 -17.28 -11.26 -33.83
C ASN A 220 -17.60 -9.77 -34.05
N ARG A 221 -17.93 -9.43 -35.30
CA ARG A 221 -18.24 -8.05 -35.72
C ARG A 221 -19.45 -7.45 -34.99
N ALA A 222 -20.47 -8.26 -34.68
CA ALA A 222 -21.66 -7.80 -33.98
C ALA A 222 -21.34 -7.41 -32.53
N GLY A 223 -20.64 -8.27 -31.78
CA GLY A 223 -20.18 -7.97 -30.42
C GLY A 223 -19.21 -6.79 -30.38
N LYS A 224 -18.36 -6.62 -31.40
CA LYS A 224 -17.50 -5.44 -31.51
C LYS A 224 -18.31 -4.14 -31.66
N LYS A 225 -19.39 -4.19 -32.44
CA LYS A 225 -20.31 -3.06 -32.62
C LYS A 225 -21.04 -2.73 -31.32
N GLU A 226 -21.63 -3.74 -30.66
CA GLU A 226 -22.34 -3.60 -29.38
C GLU A 226 -21.44 -3.00 -28.29
N ARG A 227 -20.23 -3.56 -28.08
CA ARG A 227 -19.28 -3.03 -27.10
C ARG A 227 -18.87 -1.60 -27.42
N ARG A 228 -18.71 -1.25 -28.70
CA ARG A 228 -18.38 0.11 -29.13
C ARG A 228 -19.49 1.08 -28.80
N GLU A 229 -20.74 0.74 -29.12
CA GLU A 229 -21.91 1.57 -28.80
C GLU A 229 -22.03 1.81 -27.29
N ALA A 230 -21.81 0.77 -26.47
CA ALA A 230 -21.84 0.89 -25.01
C ALA A 230 -20.71 1.79 -24.46
N VAL A 231 -19.49 1.67 -24.99
CA VAL A 231 -18.35 2.51 -24.61
C VAL A 231 -18.54 3.94 -25.07
N ASP A 232 -19.01 4.16 -26.30
CA ASP A 232 -19.29 5.50 -26.80
C ASP A 232 -20.38 6.18 -25.96
N ALA A 233 -21.42 5.44 -25.55
CA ALA A 233 -22.44 5.93 -24.62
C ALA A 233 -21.83 6.34 -23.27
N LEU A 234 -21.03 5.46 -22.66
CA LEU A 234 -20.34 5.74 -21.39
C LEU A 234 -19.46 6.99 -21.47
N PHE A 235 -18.66 7.14 -22.52
CA PHE A 235 -17.73 8.27 -22.67
C PHE A 235 -18.40 9.56 -23.16
N SER A 236 -19.59 9.49 -23.73
CA SER A 236 -20.40 10.66 -24.09
C SER A 236 -21.10 11.31 -22.90
N ALA A 237 -21.25 10.57 -21.79
CA ALA A 237 -21.94 11.06 -20.62
C ALA A 237 -21.10 12.06 -19.81
N ALA A 238 -21.70 13.19 -19.46
CA ALA A 238 -21.05 14.24 -18.67
C ALA A 238 -20.62 13.74 -17.27
N ASP A 239 -21.32 12.74 -16.75
CA ASP A 239 -21.13 12.15 -15.43
C ASP A 239 -20.44 10.78 -15.48
N ARG A 240 -19.67 10.45 -16.53
CA ARG A 240 -19.08 9.09 -16.73
C ARG A 240 -18.35 8.54 -15.51
N HIS A 241 -17.73 9.42 -14.72
CA HIS A 241 -16.95 9.05 -13.53
C HIS A 241 -17.81 8.59 -12.35
N HIS A 242 -19.12 8.78 -12.43
CA HIS A 242 -20.09 8.41 -11.41
C HIS A 242 -21.16 7.43 -11.90
N GLN A 243 -21.08 7.02 -13.16
CA GLN A 243 -21.95 5.98 -13.73
C GLN A 243 -21.54 4.59 -13.26
N LYS A 244 -22.52 3.68 -13.23
CA LYS A 244 -22.29 2.27 -12.95
C LYS A 244 -21.75 1.56 -14.19
N VAL A 245 -20.43 1.60 -14.37
CA VAL A 245 -19.74 1.00 -15.54
C VAL A 245 -20.19 -0.45 -15.79
N LYS A 246 -20.34 -1.25 -14.73
CA LYS A 246 -20.76 -2.66 -14.82
C LYS A 246 -22.16 -2.85 -15.44
N GLU A 247 -23.07 -1.90 -15.25
CA GLU A 247 -24.42 -1.95 -15.85
C GLU A 247 -24.37 -1.55 -17.33
N THR A 248 -23.45 -0.66 -17.73
CA THR A 248 -23.34 -0.16 -19.10
C THR A 248 -22.54 -1.10 -20.02
N VAL A 249 -21.40 -1.62 -19.55
CA VAL A 249 -20.46 -2.40 -20.39
C VAL A 249 -20.19 -3.81 -19.87
N GLY A 250 -20.84 -4.22 -18.77
CA GLY A 250 -20.64 -5.53 -18.14
C GLY A 250 -19.39 -5.61 -17.26
N ALA A 251 -18.96 -6.82 -16.93
CA ALA A 251 -17.77 -7.04 -16.10
C ALA A 251 -16.50 -6.61 -16.86
N VAL A 252 -15.69 -5.77 -16.24
CA VAL A 252 -14.45 -5.22 -16.82
C VAL A 252 -13.18 -5.60 -16.05
N GLY A 253 -13.29 -6.51 -15.07
CA GLY A 253 -12.17 -6.90 -14.21
C GLY A 253 -10.95 -7.43 -14.98
N HIS A 254 -11.20 -8.15 -16.07
CA HIS A 254 -10.13 -8.66 -16.95
C HIS A 254 -9.33 -7.55 -17.63
N MET A 255 -9.87 -6.32 -17.75
CA MET A 255 -9.17 -5.20 -18.41
C MET A 255 -7.93 -4.73 -17.63
N TYR A 256 -7.87 -4.99 -16.33
CA TYR A 256 -6.72 -4.66 -15.49
C TYR A 256 -6.04 -5.89 -14.86
N ALA A 257 -6.62 -7.08 -14.98
CA ALA A 257 -5.97 -8.33 -14.58
C ALA A 257 -4.88 -8.80 -15.56
N ASP A 258 -4.95 -8.38 -16.84
CA ASP A 258 -3.98 -8.75 -17.88
C ASP A 258 -2.91 -7.66 -18.05
N ASP A 259 -1.63 -8.04 -17.90
CA ASP A 259 -0.47 -7.16 -18.07
C ASP A 259 -0.37 -6.58 -19.49
N THR A 260 -1.05 -7.17 -20.48
CA THR A 260 -1.10 -6.67 -21.86
C THR A 260 -2.24 -5.66 -22.11
N ALA A 261 -3.20 -5.54 -21.19
CA ALA A 261 -4.44 -4.81 -21.42
C ALA A 261 -4.39 -3.28 -21.22
N MET A 262 -3.28 -2.73 -20.72
CA MET A 262 -2.94 -1.29 -20.76
C MET A 262 -1.44 -1.10 -20.93
N ASN A 263 -1.02 -0.01 -21.56
CA ASN A 263 0.38 0.41 -21.57
C ASN A 263 0.54 1.68 -20.72
N ASP A 264 1.78 2.06 -20.40
CA ASP A 264 2.03 3.23 -19.56
C ASP A 264 1.63 4.55 -20.25
N GLN A 265 1.51 4.57 -21.58
CA GLN A 265 1.05 5.73 -22.33
C GLN A 265 -0.45 5.99 -22.12
N ASP A 266 -1.26 4.94 -21.98
CA ASP A 266 -2.69 5.05 -21.74
C ASP A 266 -3.03 5.78 -20.43
N LEU A 267 -2.20 5.56 -19.40
CA LEU A 267 -2.37 6.15 -18.07
C LEU A 267 -1.96 7.63 -18.05
N GLN A 268 -1.01 8.01 -18.91
CA GLN A 268 -0.50 9.37 -19.00
C GLN A 268 -1.47 10.30 -19.75
N HIS A 269 -2.20 9.80 -20.76
CA HIS A 269 -3.04 10.64 -21.62
C HIS A 269 -4.37 11.09 -21.01
N GLU A 270 -4.97 10.32 -20.10
CA GLU A 270 -6.22 10.72 -19.42
C GLU A 270 -6.00 11.35 -18.05
N GLY A 271 -4.73 11.66 -17.71
CA GLY A 271 -4.38 12.26 -16.43
C GLY A 271 -4.73 11.31 -15.29
N GLY A 272 -4.00 10.19 -15.20
CA GLY A 272 -4.05 9.28 -14.06
C GLY A 272 -4.24 10.09 -12.76
N PRO A 273 -5.30 9.83 -11.99
CA PRO A 273 -5.76 10.77 -10.99
C PRO A 273 -4.64 11.06 -10.01
N ALA A 274 -4.30 12.34 -9.83
CA ALA A 274 -3.29 12.78 -8.88
C ALA A 274 -3.55 12.22 -7.47
N GLU A 275 -4.82 11.94 -7.13
CA GLU A 275 -5.24 11.27 -5.89
C GLU A 275 -4.73 9.83 -5.75
N LEU A 276 -4.84 8.98 -6.78
CA LEU A 276 -4.35 7.60 -6.72
C LEU A 276 -2.84 7.58 -6.61
N GLY A 277 -2.16 8.47 -7.36
CA GLY A 277 -0.71 8.65 -7.22
C GLY A 277 -0.31 9.07 -5.80
N THR A 278 -1.13 9.87 -5.12
CA THR A 278 -0.89 10.25 -3.72
C THR A 278 -1.03 9.04 -2.80
N PHE A 279 -2.13 8.29 -2.91
CA PHE A 279 -2.32 7.07 -2.12
C PHE A 279 -1.21 6.03 -2.34
N ILE A 280 -0.79 5.81 -3.60
CA ILE A 280 0.29 4.88 -3.95
C ILE A 280 1.60 5.29 -3.29
N ARG A 281 1.97 6.57 -3.33
CA ARG A 281 3.18 7.07 -2.65
C ARG A 281 3.10 6.85 -1.14
N GLU A 282 1.96 7.16 -0.54
CA GLU A 282 1.76 6.97 0.91
C GLU A 282 1.76 5.49 1.31
N LEU A 283 1.23 4.60 0.48
CA LEU A 283 1.32 3.17 0.65
C LEU A 283 2.79 2.71 0.60
N ILE A 284 3.56 3.17 -0.39
CA ILE A 284 4.99 2.87 -0.51
C ILE A 284 5.76 3.34 0.73
N GLU A 285 5.54 4.58 1.17
CA GLU A 285 6.15 5.14 2.39
C GLU A 285 5.84 4.30 3.64
N ARG A 286 4.65 3.71 3.73
CA ARG A 286 4.26 2.88 4.88
C ARG A 286 4.85 1.48 4.83
N VAL A 287 5.00 0.92 3.62
CA VAL A 287 5.60 -0.40 3.39
C VAL A 287 7.14 -0.37 3.52
N GLN A 288 7.78 0.76 3.19
CA GLN A 288 9.23 1.02 3.32
C GLN A 288 9.63 1.49 4.70
#